data_AF-A0A1G9USL9-F1
#
_entry.id   AF-A0A1G9USL9-F1
#
_cell.length_a   1.000
_cell.length_b   1.000
_cell.length_c   1.000
_cell.angle_alpha   90.00
_cell.angle_beta   90.00
_cell.angle_gamma   90.00
#
_symmetry.space_group_name_H-M   'P 1'
#
loop_
_entity.id
_entity.type
_entity.pdbx_description
1 polymer ?
#
loop_
_entity_poly.entity_id
_entity_poly.type
_entity_poly.pdbx_seq_one_letter_code
_entity_poly.pdbx_strand_id
1 'polypeptide(L)'
;MALGVVAGLGAALLGIGGGVAAAGPVSTTLTYSCDFPLIGPYDVSTRIDVTLPDSGTVGRPFQATDLKVTVTVPEDVVAALAIFEAATVAGSATAGAVVTDSGGQAQDLALSLTVPSAVIPPTGPLPVLASGTVPPATVATAGTATVAVAPTYTATLTPRKADGSQTDLGTFDLPCTANPATQDRTLGTIPIASALR
;
A
#
# COMPACT_ATOMS: atom_id res chain seq x y z
N MET A 1 45.76 41.35 -30.67
CA MET A 1 44.54 40.51 -30.58
C MET A 1 45.10 39.08 -30.42
N ALA A 2 45.16 38.47 -29.23
CA ALA A 2 44.04 37.96 -28.40
C ALA A 2 43.09 37.09 -29.26
N LEU A 3 42.73 35.84 -28.95
CA LEU A 3 42.79 35.00 -27.73
C LEU A 3 43.38 33.59 -28.10
N GLY A 4 43.53 32.55 -27.26
CA GLY A 4 43.17 32.30 -25.86
C GLY A 4 43.39 30.81 -25.46
N VAL A 5 43.34 30.53 -24.15
CA VAL A 5 43.61 29.23 -23.48
C VAL A 5 42.24 28.59 -23.09
N VAL A 6 41.99 27.29 -22.84
CA VAL A 6 42.71 26.22 -22.12
C VAL A 6 42.29 24.82 -22.61
N ALA A 7 43.06 23.77 -22.30
CA ALA A 7 42.59 22.37 -22.30
C ALA A 7 41.86 22.02 -20.99
N GLY A 8 40.87 21.12 -21.04
CA GLY A 8 40.17 20.64 -19.84
C GLY A 8 39.50 19.29 -20.03
N LEU A 9 40.05 18.25 -19.41
CA LEU A 9 39.32 16.99 -19.19
C LEU A 9 38.29 17.20 -18.07
N GLY A 10 37.03 16.89 -18.33
CA GLY A 10 35.97 16.87 -17.34
C GLY A 10 35.09 15.63 -17.53
N ALA A 11 35.40 14.55 -16.82
CA ALA A 11 34.59 13.34 -16.83
C ALA A 11 33.32 13.56 -15.99
N ALA A 12 32.23 13.93 -16.64
CA ALA A 12 30.91 14.00 -16.00
C ALA A 12 30.36 12.58 -15.77
N LEU A 13 30.62 12.02 -14.58
CA LEU A 13 29.94 10.82 -14.11
C LEU A 13 28.45 11.11 -13.92
N LEU A 14 27.63 10.67 -14.88
CA LEU A 14 26.17 10.69 -14.77
C LEU A 14 25.73 9.62 -13.74
N GLY A 15 25.73 10.02 -12.47
CA GLY A 15 25.14 9.24 -11.39
C GLY A 15 23.63 9.17 -11.52
N ILE A 16 23.12 8.20 -12.28
CA ILE A 16 21.72 7.76 -12.24
C ILE A 16 21.45 7.00 -10.92
N GLY A 17 21.47 7.74 -9.82
CA GLY A 17 20.90 7.29 -8.57
C GLY A 17 19.38 7.32 -8.68
N GLY A 18 18.75 6.15 -8.74
CA GLY A 18 17.31 6.03 -8.56
C GLY A 18 16.95 6.52 -7.16
N GLY A 19 16.46 7.75 -7.05
CA GLY A 19 16.06 8.33 -5.78
C GLY A 19 14.86 7.57 -5.22
N VAL A 20 15.10 6.73 -4.21
CA VAL A 20 14.03 6.26 -3.33
C VAL A 20 13.29 7.46 -2.77
N ALA A 21 11.97 7.42 -2.79
CA ALA A 21 11.15 8.56 -2.40
C ALA A 21 11.54 9.04 -0.99
N ALA A 22 11.91 10.32 -0.91
CA ALA A 22 12.07 11.01 0.35
C ALA A 22 10.71 11.11 1.05
N ALA A 23 10.75 11.36 2.35
CA ALA A 23 9.56 11.44 3.18
C ALA A 23 8.56 12.53 2.72
N GLY A 24 7.31 12.37 3.14
CA GLY A 24 6.13 13.08 2.62
C GLY A 24 5.10 12.13 2.00
N PRO A 25 4.16 12.66 1.18
CA PRO A 25 3.14 11.85 0.50
C PRO A 25 3.74 10.91 -0.55
N VAL A 26 3.43 9.62 -0.44
CA VAL A 26 3.80 8.58 -1.41
C VAL A 26 2.56 7.86 -1.95
N SER A 27 2.63 7.42 -3.21
CA SER A 27 1.57 6.72 -3.92
C SER A 27 2.17 5.59 -4.74
N THR A 28 1.94 4.34 -4.33
CA THR A 28 2.45 3.14 -5.01
C THR A 28 1.28 2.28 -5.48
N THR A 29 1.34 1.76 -6.71
CA THR A 29 0.37 0.77 -7.21
C THR A 29 1.02 -0.61 -7.26
N LEU A 30 0.39 -1.57 -6.60
CA LEU A 30 0.81 -2.97 -6.51
C LEU A 30 -0.29 -3.87 -7.09
N THR A 31 0.06 -5.11 -7.41
CA THR A 31 -0.91 -6.13 -7.84
C THR A 31 -0.97 -7.25 -6.82
N TYR A 32 -2.19 -7.63 -6.41
CA TYR A 32 -2.42 -8.73 -5.49
C TYR A 32 -3.40 -9.73 -6.12
N SER A 33 -3.10 -11.02 -5.99
CA SER A 33 -4.06 -12.09 -6.27
C SER A 33 -4.88 -12.36 -5.01
N CYS A 34 -6.19 -12.13 -5.07
CA CYS A 34 -7.15 -12.39 -4.00
C CYS A 34 -7.96 -13.65 -4.31
N ASP A 35 -8.07 -14.57 -3.36
CA ASP A 35 -8.93 -15.75 -3.49
C ASP A 35 -10.38 -15.40 -3.13
N PHE A 36 -11.27 -15.50 -4.12
CA PHE A 36 -12.71 -15.28 -3.95
C PHE A 36 -13.40 -16.63 -3.77
N PRO A 37 -14.04 -16.95 -2.62
CA PRO A 37 -14.40 -18.31 -2.24
C PRO A 37 -15.26 -19.15 -3.21
N LEU A 38 -15.96 -18.54 -4.16
CA LEU A 38 -16.81 -19.22 -5.15
C LEU A 38 -16.25 -19.24 -6.58
N ILE A 39 -15.31 -18.35 -6.90
CA ILE A 39 -14.81 -18.12 -8.28
C ILE A 39 -13.28 -18.28 -8.39
N GLY A 40 -12.57 -18.43 -7.26
CA GLY A 40 -11.13 -18.65 -7.22
C GLY A 40 -10.31 -17.35 -7.24
N PRO A 41 -9.02 -17.42 -7.60
CA PRO A 41 -8.11 -16.28 -7.53
C PRO A 41 -8.32 -15.29 -8.67
N TYR A 42 -8.42 -14.00 -8.33
CA TYR A 42 -8.40 -12.89 -9.29
C TYR A 42 -7.37 -11.84 -8.89
N ASP A 43 -6.65 -11.30 -9.88
CA ASP A 43 -5.74 -10.18 -9.68
C ASP A 43 -6.52 -8.87 -9.52
N VAL A 44 -6.19 -8.13 -8.48
CA VAL A 44 -6.70 -6.78 -8.20
C VAL A 44 -5.55 -5.78 -8.23
N SER A 45 -5.80 -4.60 -8.79
CA SER A 45 -4.84 -3.49 -8.76
C SER A 45 -5.06 -2.66 -7.50
N THR A 46 -4.05 -2.60 -6.65
CA THR A 46 -4.10 -1.99 -5.32
C THR A 46 -3.20 -0.76 -5.28
N ARG A 47 -3.81 0.42 -5.39
CA ARG A 47 -3.14 1.70 -5.17
C ARG A 47 -3.12 2.01 -3.68
N ILE A 48 -1.95 2.35 -3.15
CA ILE A 48 -1.71 2.69 -1.74
C ILE A 48 -1.19 4.13 -1.70
N ASP A 49 -1.96 5.01 -1.08
CA ASP A 49 -1.60 6.40 -0.81
C ASP A 49 -1.36 6.56 0.71
N VAL A 50 -0.21 7.09 1.12
CA VAL A 50 0.13 7.31 2.54
C VAL A 50 1.12 8.46 2.68
N THR A 51 1.09 9.18 3.80
CA THR A 51 2.07 10.21 4.13
C THR A 51 3.12 9.64 5.09
N LEU A 52 4.37 9.51 4.65
CA LEU A 52 5.50 9.13 5.51
C LEU A 52 6.03 10.36 6.26
N PRO A 53 6.40 10.25 7.55
CA PRO A 53 6.90 11.38 8.34
C PRO A 53 8.29 11.84 7.85
N ASP A 54 8.51 13.15 7.81
CA ASP A 54 9.74 13.80 7.30
C ASP A 54 11.05 13.24 7.88
N SER A 55 11.01 12.83 9.15
CA SER A 55 12.12 12.15 9.83
C SER A 55 11.64 11.40 11.08
N GLY A 56 12.47 10.48 11.57
CA GLY A 56 12.35 9.87 12.89
C GLY A 56 13.58 10.15 13.76
N THR A 57 13.53 9.71 15.03
CA THR A 57 14.68 9.74 15.94
C THR A 57 14.78 8.40 16.65
N VAL A 58 15.99 7.88 16.82
CA VAL A 58 16.25 6.63 17.56
C VAL A 58 15.54 6.62 18.91
N GLY A 59 14.80 5.55 19.21
CA GLY A 59 14.08 5.38 20.46
C GLY A 59 12.88 6.32 20.67
N ARG A 60 12.45 7.07 19.64
CA ARG A 60 11.21 7.86 19.65
C ARG A 60 10.19 7.27 18.67
N PRO A 61 8.89 7.26 19.02
CA PRO A 61 7.86 6.84 18.10
C PRO A 61 7.70 7.83 16.95
N PHE A 62 7.55 7.30 15.73
CA PHE A 62 7.14 8.04 14.54
C PHE A 62 6.04 7.26 13.81
N GLN A 63 5.20 7.94 13.05
CA GLN A 63 3.98 7.38 12.51
C GLN A 63 3.68 7.96 11.13
N ALA A 64 3.20 7.12 10.22
CA ALA A 64 2.68 7.55 8.92
C ALA A 64 1.19 7.92 9.02
N THR A 65 0.74 8.89 8.23
CA THR A 65 -0.65 9.39 8.24
C THR A 65 -1.35 9.16 6.90
N ASP A 66 -2.65 9.44 6.84
CA ASP A 66 -3.44 9.49 5.60
C ASP A 66 -3.52 8.19 4.79
N LEU A 67 -3.30 7.03 5.42
CA LEU A 67 -3.38 5.72 4.75
C LEU A 67 -4.74 5.50 4.09
N LYS A 68 -4.71 5.48 2.76
CA LYS A 68 -5.83 5.15 1.87
C LYS A 68 -5.36 4.08 0.89
N VAL A 69 -6.24 3.13 0.62
CA VAL A 69 -5.98 2.05 -0.33
C VAL A 69 -7.15 1.96 -1.27
N THR A 70 -6.92 2.06 -2.56
CA THR A 70 -7.95 1.86 -3.60
C THR A 70 -7.67 0.54 -4.31
N VAL A 71 -8.52 -0.45 -4.08
CA VAL A 71 -8.47 -1.77 -4.73
C VAL A 71 -9.42 -1.75 -5.91
N THR A 72 -8.90 -1.98 -7.11
CA THR A 72 -9.71 -2.07 -8.34
C THR A 72 -10.06 -3.54 -8.58
N VAL A 73 -11.33 -3.88 -8.32
CA VAL A 73 -11.90 -5.21 -8.55
C VAL A 73 -12.25 -5.35 -10.05
N PRO A 74 -11.81 -6.43 -10.72
CA PRO A 74 -12.03 -6.60 -12.16
C PRO A 74 -13.50 -6.89 -12.51
N GLU A 75 -13.86 -6.63 -13.76
CA GLU A 75 -15.24 -6.76 -14.26
C GLU A 75 -15.82 -8.17 -14.09
N ASP A 76 -15.02 -9.23 -14.23
CA ASP A 76 -15.47 -10.61 -14.03
C ASP A 76 -15.99 -10.87 -12.60
N VAL A 77 -15.34 -10.28 -11.60
CA VAL A 77 -15.75 -10.35 -10.19
C VAL A 77 -16.98 -9.48 -9.95
N VAL A 78 -17.07 -8.32 -10.61
CA VAL A 78 -18.28 -7.46 -10.57
C VAL A 78 -19.49 -8.18 -11.18
N ALA A 79 -19.31 -8.87 -12.30
CA ALA A 79 -20.35 -9.69 -12.92
C ALA A 79 -20.77 -10.86 -12.02
N ALA A 80 -19.83 -11.51 -11.33
CA ALA A 80 -20.13 -12.53 -10.34
C ALA A 80 -20.95 -11.96 -9.16
N LEU A 81 -20.61 -10.78 -8.63
CA LEU A 81 -21.39 -10.11 -7.60
C LEU A 81 -22.82 -9.77 -8.06
N ALA A 82 -22.98 -9.34 -9.31
CA ALA A 82 -24.29 -9.02 -9.88
C ALA A 82 -25.22 -10.24 -10.00
N ILE A 83 -24.68 -11.45 -10.23
CA ILE A 83 -25.47 -12.71 -10.23
C ILE A 83 -26.15 -12.97 -8.87
N PHE A 84 -25.53 -12.54 -7.77
CA PHE A 84 -26.07 -12.65 -6.41
C PHE A 84 -26.85 -11.39 -5.97
N GLU A 85 -27.30 -10.57 -6.93
CA GLU A 85 -28.08 -9.33 -6.72
C GLU A 85 -27.36 -8.28 -5.86
N ALA A 86 -26.02 -8.32 -5.78
CA ALA A 86 -25.25 -7.35 -5.02
C ALA A 86 -25.30 -5.96 -5.70
N ALA A 87 -25.78 -4.95 -4.96
CA ALA A 87 -25.80 -3.55 -5.39
C ALA A 87 -24.75 -2.70 -4.66
N THR A 88 -24.33 -3.10 -3.46
CA THR A 88 -23.27 -2.45 -2.69
C THR A 88 -22.35 -3.48 -2.03
N VAL A 89 -21.13 -3.07 -1.72
CA VAL A 89 -20.18 -3.85 -0.91
C VAL A 89 -19.53 -2.95 0.15
N ALA A 90 -19.42 -3.45 1.38
CA ALA A 90 -18.77 -2.79 2.51
C ALA A 90 -18.00 -3.82 3.34
N GLY A 91 -17.14 -3.38 4.26
CA GLY A 91 -16.42 -4.31 5.14
C GLY A 91 -15.18 -3.72 5.80
N SER A 92 -14.15 -4.55 5.92
CA SER A 92 -12.86 -4.21 6.53
C SER A 92 -11.72 -4.99 5.88
N ALA A 93 -10.48 -4.56 6.12
CA ALA A 93 -9.30 -5.34 5.78
C ALA A 93 -8.25 -5.30 6.90
N THR A 94 -7.55 -6.40 7.11
CA THR A 94 -6.37 -6.51 7.95
C THR A 94 -5.15 -6.72 7.06
N ALA A 95 -4.15 -5.87 7.24
CA ALA A 95 -2.92 -5.88 6.44
C ALA A 95 -1.70 -5.72 7.36
N GLY A 96 -0.51 -5.86 6.79
CA GLY A 96 0.74 -5.56 7.48
C GLY A 96 1.56 -4.50 6.77
N ALA A 97 2.43 -3.83 7.52
CA ALA A 97 3.59 -3.12 6.99
C ALA A 97 4.83 -3.50 7.80
N VAL A 98 6.01 -3.34 7.23
CA VAL A 98 7.31 -3.61 7.86
C VAL A 98 8.13 -2.34 7.79
N VAL A 99 8.70 -1.94 8.93
CA VAL A 99 9.69 -0.86 9.02
C VAL A 99 11.03 -1.49 9.36
N THR A 100 11.99 -1.43 8.43
CA THR A 100 13.34 -1.98 8.62
C THR A 100 14.33 -0.86 8.81
N ASP A 101 15.06 -0.86 9.93
CA ASP A 101 16.08 0.15 10.21
C ASP A 101 17.42 -0.12 9.49
N SER A 102 18.34 0.84 9.56
CA SER A 102 19.67 0.76 8.93
C SER A 102 20.58 -0.34 9.49
N GLY A 103 20.26 -0.89 10.67
CA GLY A 103 20.91 -2.05 11.26
C GLY A 103 20.29 -3.38 10.83
N GLY A 104 19.24 -3.34 9.98
CA GLY A 104 18.49 -4.51 9.52
C GLY A 104 17.45 -5.01 10.52
N GLN A 105 17.15 -4.27 11.58
CA GLN A 105 16.07 -4.64 12.52
C GLN A 105 14.72 -4.29 11.90
N ALA A 106 13.86 -5.29 11.75
CA ALA A 106 12.51 -5.14 11.22
C ALA A 106 11.48 -5.06 12.35
N GLN A 107 10.55 -4.11 12.24
CA GLN A 107 9.34 -4.02 13.07
C GLN A 107 8.11 -4.24 12.18
N ASP A 108 7.34 -5.28 12.48
CA ASP A 108 6.02 -5.51 11.87
C ASP A 108 4.96 -4.59 12.50
N LEU A 109 4.11 -4.02 11.65
CA LEU A 109 2.98 -3.17 12.01
C LEU A 109 1.69 -3.80 11.50
N ALA A 110 0.76 -4.09 12.40
CA ALA A 110 -0.59 -4.54 12.04
C ALA A 110 -1.47 -3.35 11.64
N LEU A 111 -2.05 -3.39 10.45
CA LEU A 111 -2.92 -2.35 9.90
C LEU A 111 -4.37 -2.84 9.90
N SER A 112 -5.27 -1.99 10.37
CA SER A 112 -6.72 -2.21 10.30
C SER A 112 -7.34 -1.11 9.44
N LEU A 113 -8.05 -1.52 8.38
CA LEU A 113 -8.70 -0.64 7.42
C LEU A 113 -10.21 -0.90 7.40
N THR A 114 -10.98 0.17 7.26
CA THR A 114 -12.42 0.14 7.04
C THR A 114 -12.71 0.34 5.56
N VAL A 115 -13.61 -0.48 5.01
CA VAL A 115 -14.15 -0.34 3.65
C VAL A 115 -15.57 0.25 3.77
N PRO A 116 -15.76 1.58 3.58
CA PRO A 116 -17.09 2.16 3.47
C PRO A 116 -17.90 1.54 2.32
N SER A 117 -19.23 1.68 2.38
CA SER A 117 -20.11 1.13 1.34
C SER A 117 -19.81 1.74 -0.03
N ALA A 118 -19.40 0.89 -0.98
CA ALA A 118 -19.19 1.22 -2.38
C ALA A 118 -20.35 0.68 -3.22
N VAL A 119 -20.83 1.48 -4.18
CA VAL A 119 -21.86 1.06 -5.14
C VAL A 119 -21.21 0.20 -6.23
N ILE A 120 -21.78 -0.97 -6.47
CA ILE A 120 -21.33 -1.89 -7.52
C ILE A 120 -21.85 -1.36 -8.86
N PRO A 121 -20.97 -1.08 -9.86
CA PRO A 121 -21.42 -0.60 -11.16
C PRO A 121 -22.12 -1.71 -11.94
N PRO A 122 -23.03 -1.39 -12.88
CA PRO A 122 -23.73 -2.40 -13.68
C PRO A 122 -22.81 -3.14 -14.68
N THR A 123 -21.67 -2.54 -15.01
CA THR A 123 -20.63 -3.06 -15.94
C THR A 123 -19.29 -2.43 -15.60
N GLY A 124 -18.19 -3.08 -15.96
CA GLY A 124 -16.83 -2.59 -15.75
C GLY A 124 -16.27 -2.81 -14.33
N PRO A 125 -15.03 -2.33 -14.07
CA PRO A 125 -14.35 -2.54 -12.80
C PRO A 125 -14.92 -1.69 -11.65
N LEU A 126 -14.81 -2.21 -10.44
CA LEU A 126 -15.26 -1.55 -9.21
C LEU A 126 -14.06 -1.04 -8.39
N PRO A 127 -13.87 0.28 -8.24
CA PRO A 127 -12.90 0.83 -7.29
C PRO A 127 -13.46 0.78 -5.86
N VAL A 128 -12.85 -0.03 -5.01
CA VAL A 128 -13.15 -0.14 -3.58
C VAL A 128 -12.13 0.68 -2.79
N LEU A 129 -12.60 1.72 -2.09
CA LEU A 129 -11.77 2.49 -1.18
C LEU A 129 -11.74 1.82 0.21
N ALA A 130 -10.55 1.71 0.79
CA ALA A 130 -10.32 1.39 2.18
C ALA A 130 -9.46 2.50 2.82
N SER A 131 -9.65 2.77 4.12
CA SER A 131 -8.81 3.69 4.88
C SER A 131 -8.61 3.22 6.31
N GLY A 132 -7.47 3.56 6.90
CA GLY A 132 -7.11 3.08 8.23
C GLY A 132 -6.04 3.94 8.92
N THR A 133 -5.62 3.51 10.10
CA THR A 133 -4.53 4.13 10.86
C THR A 133 -3.30 3.22 10.86
N VAL A 134 -2.12 3.80 10.66
CA VAL A 134 -0.84 3.11 10.81
C VAL A 134 -0.40 3.23 12.27
N PRO A 135 -0.07 2.14 12.99
CA PRO A 135 0.50 2.23 14.34
C PRO A 135 1.88 2.93 14.34
N PRO A 136 2.31 3.54 15.45
CA PRO A 136 3.65 4.12 15.55
C PRO A 136 4.74 3.04 15.50
N ALA A 137 5.80 3.31 14.74
CA ALA A 137 7.04 2.53 14.72
C ALA A 137 8.10 3.17 15.64
N THR A 138 9.08 2.39 16.08
CA THR A 138 10.25 2.88 16.85
C THR A 138 11.47 2.05 16.50
N VAL A 139 12.53 2.70 16.03
CA VAL A 139 13.76 2.06 15.57
C VAL A 139 14.94 2.30 16.52
N ALA A 140 15.91 1.40 16.48
CA ALA A 140 17.10 1.44 17.35
C ALA A 140 18.33 2.02 16.64
N THR A 141 18.40 1.94 15.31
CA THR A 141 19.58 2.35 14.53
C THR A 141 19.33 3.66 13.76
N ALA A 142 20.27 4.60 13.84
CA ALA A 142 20.24 5.84 13.06
C ALA A 142 20.71 5.60 11.61
N GLY A 143 20.21 6.41 10.66
CA GLY A 143 20.45 6.22 9.23
C GLY A 143 19.15 6.33 8.44
N THR A 144 18.85 5.34 7.62
CA THR A 144 17.61 5.27 6.83
C THR A 144 16.77 4.08 7.28
N ALA A 145 15.49 4.31 7.58
CA ALA A 145 14.51 3.25 7.73
C ALA A 145 13.69 3.09 6.44
N THR A 146 13.50 1.86 6.00
CA THR A 146 12.69 1.51 4.82
C THR A 146 11.30 1.07 5.26
N VAL A 147 10.26 1.56 4.60
CA VAL A 147 8.86 1.19 4.84
C VAL A 147 8.34 0.38 3.66
N ALA A 148 7.81 -0.82 3.91
CA ALA A 148 7.19 -1.66 2.89
C ALA A 148 5.86 -2.25 3.39
N VAL A 149 4.89 -2.49 2.50
CA VAL A 149 3.68 -3.26 2.86
C VAL A 149 3.94 -4.76 2.89
N ALA A 150 3.17 -5.51 3.66
CA ALA A 150 3.26 -6.97 3.76
C ALA A 150 2.94 -7.67 2.42
N PRO A 151 3.45 -8.91 2.21
CA PRO A 151 3.16 -9.67 0.99
C PRO A 151 1.73 -10.22 0.98
N THR A 152 1.01 -10.13 2.10
CA THR A 152 -0.35 -10.64 2.27
C THR A 152 -1.23 -9.65 3.02
N TYR A 153 -2.53 -9.71 2.77
CA TYR A 153 -3.59 -9.09 3.57
C TYR A 153 -4.86 -9.93 3.47
N THR A 154 -5.81 -9.71 4.37
CA THR A 154 -7.15 -10.32 4.28
C THR A 154 -8.19 -9.22 4.26
N ALA A 155 -9.12 -9.28 3.31
CA ALA A 155 -10.32 -8.43 3.34
C ALA A 155 -11.53 -9.27 3.77
N THR A 156 -12.42 -8.67 4.56
CA THR A 156 -13.70 -9.24 4.98
C THR A 156 -14.79 -8.36 4.38
N LEU A 157 -15.54 -8.89 3.41
CA LEU A 157 -16.53 -8.11 2.65
C LEU A 157 -17.95 -8.65 2.85
N THR A 158 -18.92 -7.73 2.84
CA THR A 158 -20.36 -8.02 2.94
C THR A 158 -21.09 -7.30 1.81
N PRO A 159 -21.34 -7.96 0.67
CA PRO A 159 -22.26 -7.46 -0.34
C PRO A 159 -23.71 -7.42 0.16
N ARG A 160 -24.46 -6.42 -0.31
CA ARG A 160 -25.88 -6.20 0.01
C ARG A 160 -26.67 -5.89 -1.25
N LYS A 161 -27.94 -6.30 -1.25
CA LYS A 161 -28.91 -6.00 -2.29
C LYS A 161 -29.30 -4.52 -2.26
N ALA A 162 -30.01 -4.06 -3.29
CA ALA A 162 -30.43 -2.65 -3.42
C ALA A 162 -31.37 -2.17 -2.29
N ASP A 163 -32.09 -3.08 -1.64
CA ASP A 163 -32.94 -2.82 -0.47
C ASP A 163 -32.17 -2.85 0.88
N GLY A 164 -30.86 -3.10 0.84
CA GLY A 164 -29.99 -3.23 2.02
C GLY A 164 -29.98 -4.62 2.67
N SER A 165 -30.79 -5.57 2.19
CA SER A 165 -30.76 -6.95 2.66
C SER A 165 -29.45 -7.66 2.28
N GLN A 166 -29.17 -8.80 2.92
CA GLN A 166 -27.99 -9.60 2.57
C GLN A 166 -28.19 -10.31 1.23
N THR A 167 -27.12 -10.41 0.46
CA THR A 167 -27.02 -11.36 -0.66
C THR A 167 -26.75 -12.78 -0.13
N ASP A 168 -27.01 -13.81 -0.92
CA ASP A 168 -26.75 -15.21 -0.55
C ASP A 168 -25.24 -15.52 -0.37
N LEU A 169 -24.35 -14.61 -0.78
CA LEU A 169 -22.91 -14.66 -0.48
C LEU A 169 -22.59 -14.41 1.01
N GLY A 170 -23.51 -13.79 1.76
CA GLY A 170 -23.29 -13.42 3.17
C GLY A 170 -22.12 -12.46 3.38
N THR A 171 -21.32 -12.73 4.42
CA THR A 171 -20.03 -12.07 4.67
C THR A 171 -18.93 -13.10 4.44
N PHE A 172 -17.89 -12.73 3.70
CA PHE A 172 -16.79 -13.63 3.36
C PHE A 172 -15.43 -12.96 3.50
N ASP A 173 -14.44 -13.77 3.85
CA ASP A 173 -13.03 -13.40 3.84
C ASP A 173 -12.39 -13.76 2.49
N LEU A 174 -11.52 -12.89 2.00
CA LEU A 174 -10.69 -13.09 0.81
C LEU A 174 -9.22 -12.86 1.23
N PRO A 175 -8.42 -13.93 1.35
CA PRO A 175 -6.99 -13.81 1.53
C PRO A 175 -6.34 -13.35 0.22
N CYS A 176 -5.47 -12.35 0.30
CA CYS A 176 -4.80 -11.75 -0.83
C CYS A 176 -3.29 -11.85 -0.69
N THR A 177 -2.61 -12.11 -1.80
CA THR A 177 -1.15 -12.32 -1.86
C THR A 177 -0.53 -11.48 -2.98
N ALA A 178 0.66 -10.92 -2.77
CA ALA A 178 1.34 -10.09 -3.76
C ALA A 178 1.65 -10.90 -5.02
N ASN A 179 1.17 -10.45 -6.19
CA ASN A 179 1.39 -11.10 -7.49
C ASN A 179 2.07 -10.14 -8.48
N PRO A 180 3.31 -10.42 -8.96
CA PRO A 180 4.17 -11.52 -8.55
C PRO A 180 4.67 -11.34 -7.11
N ALA A 181 5.01 -12.46 -6.44
CA ALA A 181 5.53 -12.45 -5.08
C ALA A 181 6.87 -11.68 -4.92
N THR A 182 7.57 -11.47 -6.04
CA THR A 182 8.85 -10.75 -6.13
C THR A 182 8.71 -9.26 -6.44
N GLN A 183 7.49 -8.71 -6.52
CA GLN A 183 7.31 -7.27 -6.76
C GLN A 183 7.89 -6.43 -5.60
N ASP A 184 8.39 -5.24 -5.91
CA ASP A 184 8.80 -4.30 -4.88
C ASP A 184 7.57 -3.78 -4.14
N ARG A 185 7.58 -3.91 -2.81
CA ARG A 185 6.52 -3.47 -1.89
C ARG A 185 6.93 -2.25 -1.07
N THR A 186 8.09 -1.67 -1.36
CA THR A 186 8.61 -0.47 -0.71
C THR A 186 7.70 0.73 -1.02
N LEU A 187 7.22 1.41 0.02
CA LEU A 187 6.48 2.66 -0.10
C LEU A 187 7.40 3.88 -0.11
N GLY A 188 8.53 3.79 0.60
CA GLY A 188 9.51 4.88 0.67
C GLY A 188 10.49 4.69 1.83
N THR A 189 11.24 5.75 2.13
CA THR A 189 12.25 5.75 3.19
C THR A 189 12.12 6.96 4.11
N ILE A 190 12.49 6.77 5.38
CA ILE A 190 12.43 7.79 6.44
C ILE A 190 13.85 7.99 6.99
N PRO A 191 14.40 9.22 7.02
CA PRO A 191 15.67 9.49 7.66
C PRO A 191 15.53 9.46 9.19
N ILE A 192 16.43 8.75 9.86
CA ILE A 192 16.42 8.52 11.31
C ILE A 192 17.64 9.20 11.94
N ALA A 193 17.39 10.25 12.71
CA ALA A 193 18.42 10.93 13.48
C ALA A 193 18.83 10.12 14.72
N SER A 194 20.10 10.22 15.10
CA SER A 194 20.58 9.79 16.42
C SER A 194 19.86 10.57 17.52
N ALA A 195 19.51 9.90 18.63
CA ALA A 195 19.05 10.60 19.83
C ALA A 195 20.19 11.48 20.37
N LEU A 196 19.94 12.79 20.49
CA LEU A 196 20.79 13.68 21.28
C LEU A 196 20.79 13.21 22.74
N ARG A 197 21.98 13.11 23.33
CA ARG A 197 22.19 12.82 24.76
C ARG A 197 22.25 14.11 25.56
#